data_AF-A0AA37LQ53-F1
#
_entry.id   AF-A0AA37LQ53-F1
#
_cell.length_a   1.000
_cell.length_b   1.000
_cell.length_c   1.000
_cell.angle_alpha   90.00
_cell.angle_beta   90.00
_cell.angle_gamma   90.00
#
_symmetry.space_group_name_H-M   'P 1'
#
loop_
_entity.id
_entity.type
_entity.pdbx_description
1 polymer ?
#
loop_
_entity_poly.entity_id
_entity_poly.type
_entity_poly.pdbx_seq_one_letter_code
_entity_poly.pdbx_strand_id
1 'polypeptide(L)'
;MYCNFATFILSALAVSGANAYTWTRCTNAEQCMAGEVPGPPKGVGTPYGGFYIPVYDSCTDFEYDTKDGYWYSHEKDGLFVSNTGYLRTAHDCNLVWLRSKNAAVGTTAWWKHLGGDCCLPDEVGWDIDNVGAYYTGDQ
;
A
#
# COMPACT_ATOMS: atom_id res chain seq x y z
N MET A 1 -48.42 32.27 -1.38
CA MET A 1 -47.35 31.53 -2.10
C MET A 1 -46.10 31.68 -1.25
N TYR A 2 -45.83 30.72 -0.36
CA TYR A 2 -44.72 30.78 0.59
C TYR A 2 -43.61 29.84 0.11
N CYS A 3 -42.44 30.40 -0.17
CA CYS A 3 -41.25 29.66 -0.59
C CYS A 3 -40.51 29.21 0.68
N ASN A 4 -40.51 27.92 0.98
CA ASN A 4 -39.74 27.35 2.08
C ASN A 4 -38.26 27.30 1.68
N PHE A 5 -37.43 28.08 2.36
CA PHE A 5 -35.97 27.94 2.33
C PHE A 5 -35.59 26.68 3.11
N ALA A 6 -35.19 25.62 2.41
CA ALA A 6 -34.58 24.45 3.03
C ALA A 6 -33.09 24.75 3.31
N THR A 7 -32.78 25.17 4.53
CA THR A 7 -31.42 25.27 5.02
C THR A 7 -30.88 23.86 5.28
N PHE A 8 -30.05 23.35 4.37
CA PHE A 8 -29.27 22.13 4.60
C PHE A 8 -28.16 22.45 5.62
N ILE A 9 -28.30 21.93 6.83
CA ILE A 9 -27.24 21.95 7.84
C ILE A 9 -26.16 20.97 7.38
N LEU A 10 -25.02 21.50 6.94
CA LEU A 10 -23.82 20.72 6.63
C LEU A 10 -23.17 20.34 7.97
N SER A 11 -23.49 19.15 8.47
CA SER A 11 -22.80 18.57 9.62
C SER A 11 -21.35 18.29 9.26
N ALA A 12 -20.44 19.17 9.68
CA ALA A 12 -19.00 18.91 9.65
C ALA A 12 -18.70 17.77 10.64
N LEU A 13 -18.53 16.55 10.13
CA LEU A 13 -17.94 15.45 10.87
C LEU A 13 -16.45 15.80 11.09
N ALA A 14 -16.14 16.26 12.30
CA ALA A 14 -14.77 16.29 12.79
C ALA A 14 -14.30 14.83 12.92
N VAL A 15 -13.51 14.36 11.96
CA VAL A 15 -12.81 13.07 12.08
C VAL A 15 -11.61 13.28 13.00
N SER A 16 -11.70 12.69 14.19
CA SER A 16 -10.60 12.53 15.14
C SER A 16 -9.40 11.86 14.45
N GLY A 17 -8.20 12.42 14.65
CA GLY A 17 -6.96 12.04 13.97
C GLY A 17 -6.65 10.54 13.97
N ALA A 18 -6.97 9.89 12.85
CA ALA A 18 -6.01 9.05 12.16
C ALA A 18 -5.06 10.00 11.40
N ASN A 19 -3.79 9.67 11.22
CA ASN A 19 -3.00 10.36 10.20
C ASN A 19 -3.72 10.13 8.87
N ALA A 20 -4.48 11.13 8.41
CA ALA A 20 -5.34 10.99 7.24
C ALA A 20 -4.41 10.97 6.03
N TYR A 21 -4.13 9.76 5.54
CA TYR A 21 -3.50 9.55 4.25
C TYR A 21 -4.28 10.29 3.15
N THR A 22 -3.56 10.77 2.15
CA THR A 22 -4.15 11.43 0.97
C THR A 22 -4.07 10.52 -0.24
N TRP A 23 -5.03 10.62 -1.17
CA TRP A 23 -5.09 9.81 -2.39
C TRP A 23 -5.41 10.70 -3.58
N THR A 24 -4.49 11.62 -3.89
CA THR A 24 -4.66 12.57 -4.99
C THR A 24 -3.88 12.18 -6.24
N ARG A 25 -2.82 11.35 -6.10
CA ARG A 25 -1.94 10.97 -7.21
C ARG A 25 -2.40 9.74 -7.96
N CYS A 26 -2.85 8.72 -7.25
CA CYS A 26 -3.40 7.49 -7.82
C CYS A 26 -4.92 7.47 -7.64
N THR A 27 -5.65 7.43 -8.75
CA THR A 27 -7.13 7.42 -8.77
C THR A 27 -7.72 6.42 -9.75
N ASN A 28 -6.88 5.58 -10.37
CA ASN A 28 -7.23 4.62 -11.40
C ASN A 28 -7.48 3.18 -10.87
N ALA A 29 -7.35 2.96 -9.56
CA ALA A 29 -7.72 1.72 -8.87
C ALA A 29 -8.34 2.04 -7.51
N GLU A 30 -8.91 1.03 -6.84
CA GLU A 30 -9.37 1.16 -5.46
C GLU A 30 -8.20 1.43 -4.50
N GLN A 31 -8.46 2.06 -3.36
CA GLN A 31 -7.41 2.36 -2.39
C GLN A 31 -6.86 1.06 -1.80
N CYS A 32 -5.53 0.96 -1.68
CA CYS A 32 -4.90 -0.13 -0.98
C CYS A 32 -5.32 -0.08 0.49
N MET A 33 -5.72 -1.22 1.03
CA MET A 33 -5.92 -1.35 2.46
C MET A 33 -4.55 -1.61 3.09
N ALA A 34 -4.18 -0.76 4.06
CA ALA A 34 -3.06 -1.09 4.93
C ALA A 34 -3.40 -2.42 5.60
N GLY A 35 -2.62 -3.46 5.31
CA GLY A 35 -2.88 -4.78 5.85
C GLY A 35 -2.56 -4.77 7.33
N GLU A 36 -3.49 -5.21 8.18
CA GLU A 36 -3.05 -5.89 9.40
C GLU A 36 -2.39 -7.19 8.93
N VAL A 37 -1.08 -7.30 9.09
CA VAL A 37 -0.38 -8.54 8.80
C VAL A 37 -0.99 -9.63 9.69
N PRO A 38 -1.61 -10.69 9.13
CA PRO A 38 -2.29 -11.69 9.93
C PRO A 38 -1.33 -12.34 10.94
N GLY A 39 -1.80 -12.54 12.18
CA GLY A 39 -1.05 -13.19 13.25
C GLY A 39 -0.57 -14.62 12.91
N PRO A 40 0.39 -15.18 13.67
CA PRO A 40 1.23 -16.30 13.24
C PRO A 40 0.46 -17.64 13.18
N PRO A 41 0.85 -18.62 12.31
CA PRO A 41 1.84 -19.61 12.75
C PRO A 41 2.77 -20.28 11.69
N LYS A 42 3.96 -20.70 12.18
CA LYS A 42 4.95 -21.67 11.64
C LYS A 42 5.53 -21.42 10.25
N GLY A 43 6.50 -20.51 10.19
CA GLY A 43 7.46 -20.39 9.11
C GLY A 43 8.38 -19.26 9.46
N VAL A 44 9.68 -19.43 9.24
CA VAL A 44 10.75 -18.53 9.68
C VAL A 44 10.42 -17.08 9.34
N GLY A 45 10.08 -16.27 10.34
CA GLY A 45 9.81 -14.84 10.12
C GLY A 45 11.11 -14.07 10.01
N THR A 46 11.14 -13.12 9.09
CA THR A 46 12.26 -12.21 8.96
C THR A 46 12.03 -10.95 9.78
N PRO A 47 12.93 -10.57 10.70
CA PRO A 47 12.79 -9.33 11.46
C PRO A 47 13.07 -8.13 10.53
N TYR A 48 12.04 -7.35 10.18
CA TYR A 48 12.23 -6.13 9.37
C TYR A 48 11.44 -4.96 9.95
N GLY A 49 12.15 -3.89 10.31
CA GLY A 49 11.56 -2.65 10.82
C GLY A 49 10.87 -2.75 12.18
N GLY A 50 11.14 -3.80 12.98
CA GLY A 50 10.52 -4.00 14.29
C GLY A 50 9.17 -4.74 14.27
N PHE A 51 8.72 -5.19 13.09
CA PHE A 51 7.51 -5.98 12.92
C PHE A 51 7.84 -7.41 12.47
N TYR A 52 7.00 -8.38 12.88
CA TYR A 52 7.08 -9.77 12.44
C TYR A 52 6.08 -10.00 11.32
N ILE A 53 6.55 -10.41 10.15
CA ILE A 53 5.70 -10.78 9.02
C ILE A 53 5.87 -12.28 8.78
N PRO A 54 4.81 -13.11 8.94
CA PRO A 54 4.85 -14.49 8.50
C PRO A 54 4.84 -14.51 6.98
N VAL A 55 5.95 -14.94 6.39
CA VAL A 55 6.12 -15.06 4.94
C VAL A 55 6.31 -16.54 4.58
N TYR A 56 5.61 -16.99 3.54
CA TYR A 56 5.77 -18.33 2.97
C TYR A 56 6.78 -18.34 1.84
N ASP A 57 6.88 -17.23 1.11
CA ASP A 57 7.82 -17.04 0.02
C ASP A 57 8.23 -15.56 -0.09
N SER A 58 9.44 -15.31 -0.58
CA SER A 58 9.93 -13.97 -0.90
C SER A 58 9.81 -13.74 -2.40
N CYS A 59 9.15 -12.66 -2.78
CA CYS A 59 9.10 -12.15 -4.16
C CYS A 59 9.99 -10.90 -4.28
N THR A 60 11.14 -10.93 -3.61
CA THR A 60 11.92 -9.75 -3.28
C THR A 60 13.12 -9.60 -4.20
N ASP A 61 12.93 -8.89 -5.31
CA ASP A 61 14.02 -8.25 -6.03
C ASP A 61 13.44 -7.09 -6.84
N PHE A 62 13.37 -5.90 -6.24
CA PHE A 62 12.86 -4.71 -6.90
C PHE A 62 14.00 -3.79 -7.32
N GLU A 63 13.99 -3.36 -8.58
CA GLU A 63 14.87 -2.30 -9.08
C GLU A 63 14.06 -1.05 -9.39
N TYR A 64 14.65 0.11 -9.08
CA TYR A 64 14.08 1.40 -9.42
C TYR A 64 14.54 1.83 -10.83
N ASP A 65 13.61 1.99 -11.77
CA ASP A 65 13.91 2.59 -13.06
C ASP A 65 13.79 4.12 -12.98
N THR A 66 14.95 4.78 -13.06
CA THR A 66 15.04 6.26 -13.05
C THR A 66 14.36 6.94 -14.25
N LYS A 67 14.07 6.22 -15.34
CA LYS A 67 13.50 6.82 -16.57
C LYS A 67 12.02 7.13 -16.44
N ASP A 68 11.26 6.28 -15.77
CA ASP A 68 9.81 6.45 -15.56
C ASP A 68 9.44 6.60 -14.08
N GLY A 69 10.37 6.29 -13.17
CA GLY A 69 10.21 6.38 -11.72
C GLY A 69 9.46 5.20 -11.12
N TYR A 70 9.43 4.06 -11.81
CA TYR A 70 8.77 2.85 -11.33
C TYR A 70 9.74 1.96 -10.56
N TRP A 71 9.17 1.15 -9.68
CA TRP A 71 9.84 0.01 -9.07
C TRP A 71 9.29 -1.26 -9.71
N TYR A 72 10.16 -2.09 -10.28
CA TYR A 72 9.79 -3.34 -10.94
C TYR A 72 10.42 -4.52 -10.22
N SER A 73 9.64 -5.60 -10.07
CA SER A 73 10.22 -6.87 -9.64
C SER A 73 10.94 -7.57 -10.78
N HIS A 74 12.15 -8.09 -10.52
CA HIS A 74 12.90 -8.93 -11.45
C HIS A 74 12.57 -10.42 -11.32
N GLU A 75 11.92 -10.82 -10.23
CA GLU A 75 11.56 -12.22 -9.96
C GLU A 75 10.14 -12.55 -10.44
N LYS A 76 9.25 -11.55 -10.52
CA LYS A 76 7.83 -11.74 -10.78
C LYS A 76 7.30 -10.75 -11.82
N ASP A 77 6.87 -11.30 -12.94
CA ASP A 77 6.26 -10.51 -14.02
C ASP A 77 5.01 -9.77 -13.53
N GLY A 78 4.93 -8.50 -13.91
CA GLY A 78 3.76 -7.66 -13.65
C GLY A 78 3.66 -7.11 -12.22
N LEU A 79 4.60 -7.44 -11.32
CA LEU A 79 4.68 -6.85 -9.99
C LEU A 79 5.44 -5.52 -10.06
N PHE A 80 4.76 -4.39 -9.78
CA PHE A 80 5.39 -3.07 -9.85
C PHE A 80 4.69 -2.03 -8.98
N VAL A 81 5.42 -0.95 -8.69
CA VAL A 81 4.93 0.27 -8.06
C VAL A 81 5.28 1.46 -8.94
N SER A 82 4.28 2.22 -9.37
CA SER A 82 4.48 3.43 -10.18
C SER A 82 4.89 4.63 -9.33
N ASN A 83 5.38 5.68 -9.99
CA ASN A 83 5.71 6.96 -9.35
C ASN A 83 4.51 7.76 -8.79
N THR A 84 3.27 7.34 -9.08
CA THR A 84 2.04 7.93 -8.53
C THR A 84 1.42 7.11 -7.40
N GLY A 85 2.01 5.97 -7.05
CA GLY A 85 1.48 5.07 -6.03
C GLY A 85 0.47 4.04 -6.53
N TYR A 86 0.32 3.87 -7.85
CA TYR A 86 -0.35 2.67 -8.37
C TYR A 86 0.52 1.43 -8.09
N LEU A 87 -0.05 0.48 -7.36
CA LEU A 87 0.57 -0.78 -6.99
C LEU A 87 -0.17 -1.92 -7.71
N ARG A 88 0.59 -2.77 -8.40
CA ARG A 88 0.10 -4.07 -8.88
C ARG A 88 0.80 -5.17 -8.11
N THR A 89 0.03 -6.04 -7.47
CA THR A 89 0.47 -7.26 -6.80
C THR A 89 0.15 -8.52 -7.62
N ALA A 90 0.85 -9.61 -7.34
CA ALA A 90 0.59 -10.92 -7.95
C ALA A 90 -0.10 -11.86 -6.95
N HIS A 91 -0.76 -12.90 -7.45
CA HIS A 91 -1.47 -13.88 -6.61
C HIS A 91 -0.55 -14.51 -5.56
N ASP A 92 0.66 -14.86 -5.97
CA ASP A 92 1.71 -15.43 -5.14
C ASP A 92 2.60 -14.36 -4.48
N CYS A 93 2.26 -13.07 -4.58
CA CYS A 93 2.99 -11.96 -3.96
C CYS A 93 2.00 -10.91 -3.47
N ASN A 94 1.15 -11.33 -2.53
CA ASN A 94 -0.03 -10.61 -2.08
C ASN A 94 0.23 -9.59 -0.97
N LEU A 95 1.47 -9.51 -0.47
CA LEU A 95 1.92 -8.47 0.46
C LEU A 95 3.07 -7.68 -0.16
N VAL A 96 2.98 -6.36 -0.15
CA VAL A 96 4.07 -5.45 -0.53
C VAL A 96 4.41 -4.55 0.63
N TRP A 97 5.68 -4.48 0.98
CA TRP A 97 6.20 -3.53 1.95
C TRP A 97 6.93 -2.40 1.24
N LEU A 98 6.80 -1.20 1.78
CA LEU A 98 7.33 0.03 1.22
C LEU A 98 8.00 0.82 2.32
N ARG A 99 9.26 1.17 2.12
CA ARG A 99 9.95 2.15 2.95
C ARG A 99 9.93 3.49 2.24
N SER A 100 9.32 4.48 2.87
CA SER A 100 9.35 5.86 2.41
C SER A 100 10.69 6.51 2.79
N LYS A 101 11.19 7.42 1.95
CA LYS A 101 12.27 8.34 2.32
C LYS A 101 11.81 9.39 3.33
N ASN A 102 10.50 9.63 3.42
CA ASN A 102 9.92 10.42 4.49
C ASN A 102 9.89 9.61 5.80
N ALA A 103 10.78 9.98 6.73
CA ALA A 103 10.90 9.33 8.03
C ALA A 103 9.60 9.36 8.87
N ALA A 104 8.70 10.31 8.63
CA ALA A 104 7.41 10.37 9.32
C ALA A 104 6.45 9.25 8.90
N VAL A 105 6.61 8.73 7.68
CA VAL A 105 5.84 7.59 7.16
C VAL A 105 6.54 6.29 7.54
N GLY A 106 7.86 6.25 7.40
CA GLY A 106 8.67 5.09 7.76
C GLY A 106 8.41 3.90 6.83
N THR A 107 8.16 2.73 7.42
CA THR A 107 7.89 1.49 6.68
C THR A 107 6.43 1.09 6.83
N THR A 108 5.80 0.75 5.72
CA THR A 108 4.38 0.36 5.65
C THR A 108 4.22 -0.95 4.90
N ALA A 109 3.13 -1.67 5.15
CA ALA A 109 2.80 -2.92 4.47
C ALA A 109 1.37 -2.87 3.92
N TRP A 110 1.23 -3.36 2.70
CA TRP A 110 0.02 -3.26 1.89
C TRP A 110 -0.31 -4.63 1.36
N TRP A 111 -1.53 -5.07 1.63
CA TRP A 111 -1.96 -6.42 1.32
C TRP A 111 -3.14 -6.39 0.35
N LYS A 112 -3.15 -7.35 -0.57
CA LYS A 112 -4.25 -7.54 -1.52
C LYS A 112 -4.48 -9.04 -1.75
N HIS A 113 -5.58 -9.57 -1.21
CA HIS A 113 -6.00 -10.95 -1.42
C HIS A 113 -5.98 -11.33 -2.91
N LEU A 114 -5.35 -12.47 -3.25
CA LEU A 114 -5.19 -13.01 -4.62
C LEU A 114 -4.48 -12.09 -5.63
N GLY A 115 -3.78 -11.07 -5.13
CA GLY A 115 -3.13 -10.09 -5.99
C GLY A 115 -4.13 -9.12 -6.64
N GLY A 116 -3.61 -8.19 -7.44
CA GLY A 116 -4.40 -7.20 -8.16
C GLY A 116 -3.88 -5.79 -8.00
N ASP A 117 -4.72 -4.83 -8.38
CA ASP A 117 -4.33 -3.43 -8.50
C ASP A 117 -4.93 -2.61 -7.37
N CYS A 118 -4.15 -1.69 -6.79
CA CYS A 118 -4.66 -0.72 -5.84
C CYS A 118 -3.83 0.58 -5.83
N CYS A 119 -4.42 1.63 -5.26
CA CYS A 119 -3.79 2.94 -5.09
C CYS A 119 -3.28 3.13 -3.66
N LEU A 120 -1.97 3.29 -3.53
CA LEU A 120 -1.32 3.66 -2.28
C LEU A 120 -1.61 5.12 -1.92
N PRO A 121 -1.57 5.49 -0.63
CA PRO A 121 -1.52 6.88 -0.21
C PRO A 121 -0.40 7.66 -0.88
N ASP A 122 -0.60 8.96 -1.08
CA ASP A 122 0.39 9.85 -1.67
C ASP A 122 1.68 9.86 -0.85
N GLU A 123 1.61 9.79 0.48
CA GLU A 123 2.77 9.80 1.37
C GLU A 123 3.61 8.50 1.30
N VAL A 124 3.04 7.45 0.73
CA VAL A 124 3.61 6.09 0.71
C VAL A 124 4.02 5.69 -0.69
N GLY A 125 3.14 5.94 -1.67
CA GLY A 125 3.35 5.63 -3.08
C GLY A 125 4.28 6.60 -3.79
N TRP A 126 4.61 7.73 -3.15
CA TRP A 126 5.61 8.68 -3.62
C TRP A 126 6.83 8.68 -2.69
N ASP A 127 8.00 8.91 -3.28
CA ASP A 127 9.28 9.05 -2.58
C ASP A 127 9.72 7.79 -1.82
N ILE A 128 9.55 6.65 -2.48
CA ILE A 128 9.94 5.33 -1.99
C ILE A 128 11.47 5.20 -2.00
N ASP A 129 12.01 4.66 -0.91
CA ASP A 129 13.42 4.29 -0.73
C ASP A 129 13.68 2.83 -1.08
N ASN A 130 12.74 1.94 -0.73
CA ASN A 130 12.87 0.51 -0.95
C ASN A 130 11.49 -0.17 -1.03
N VAL A 131 11.42 -1.23 -1.81
CA VAL A 131 10.22 -2.06 -2.02
C VAL A 131 10.60 -3.52 -1.82
N GLY A 132 9.70 -4.30 -1.26
CA GLY A 132 9.72 -5.74 -1.49
C GLY A 132 8.34 -6.33 -1.38
N ALA A 133 8.23 -7.58 -1.80
CA ALA A 133 6.98 -8.31 -1.81
C ALA A 133 7.16 -9.72 -1.29
N TYR A 134 6.10 -10.23 -0.70
CA TYR A 134 6.09 -11.55 -0.07
C TYR A 134 4.77 -12.25 -0.35
N TYR A 135 4.81 -13.58 -0.31
CA TYR A 135 3.62 -14.39 -0.20
C TYR A 135 3.28 -14.63 1.26
N THR A 136 2.06 -14.29 1.67
CA THR A 136 1.57 -14.53 3.03
C THR A 136 0.41 -15.54 3.10
N GLY A 137 0.17 -16.28 2.03
CA GLY A 137 -0.90 -17.30 1.95
C GLY A 137 -2.20 -16.78 1.34
N ASP A 138 -3.06 -17.71 0.92
CA ASP A 138 -4.41 -17.45 0.42
C ASP A 138 -5.38 -17.26 1.60
N GLN A 139 -5.51 -16.03 2.11
CA GLN A 139 -6.46 -15.70 3.19
C GLN A 139 -7.62 -14.86 2.71
#